data_AF-A0A2M9ASI8-F1
#
_entry.id   AF-A0A2M9ASI8-F1
#
_cell.length_a   1.000
_cell.length_b   1.000
_cell.length_c   1.000
_cell.angle_alpha   90.00
_cell.angle_beta   90.00
_cell.angle_gamma   90.00
#
_symmetry.space_group_name_H-M   'P 1'
#
loop_
_entity.id
_entity.type
_entity.pdbx_description
1 polymer ?
#
loop_
_entity_poly.entity_id
_entity_poly.type
_entity_poly.pdbx_seq_one_letter_code
_entity_poly.pdbx_strand_id
1 'polypeptide(L)'
;MNLPRIVENSPLARIARHKLKAHSVAMVLGNSIHLSGATREQFLTDPYWVAHEMEHIRQFQEHGRLGFLWRYLRDWVRHGYYNIPFEVQAREAAERNAPLYAHGLPLPGPDQRHPTPKVR
;
A
#
# COMPACT_ATOMS: atom_id res chain seq x y z
N MET A 1 -2.69 -20.64 0.86
CA MET A 1 -2.23 -19.26 0.61
C MET A 1 -1.53 -18.77 1.87
N ASN A 2 -0.26 -18.39 1.81
CA ASN A 2 0.44 -17.85 2.99
C ASN A 2 -0.01 -16.42 3.23
N LEU A 3 -0.61 -16.16 4.39
CA LEU A 3 -0.99 -14.82 4.80
C LEU A 3 0.26 -13.90 4.81
N PRO A 4 0.14 -12.65 4.34
CA PRO A 4 1.26 -11.73 4.37
C PRO A 4 1.64 -11.39 5.81
N ARG A 5 2.94 -11.32 6.08
CA ARG A 5 3.46 -10.96 7.40
C ARG A 5 3.42 -9.43 7.56
N ILE A 6 2.71 -8.93 8.55
CA ILE A 6 2.69 -7.50 8.87
C ILE A 6 3.82 -7.20 9.85
N VAL A 7 4.70 -6.27 9.51
CA VAL A 7 5.85 -5.84 10.30
C VAL A 7 5.73 -4.35 10.59
N GLU A 8 5.53 -4.00 11.85
CA GLU A 8 5.40 -2.61 12.29
C GLU A 8 6.77 -1.95 12.48
N ASN A 9 6.80 -0.61 12.40
CA ASN A 9 7.98 0.23 12.64
C ASN A 9 9.23 -0.19 11.84
N SER A 10 9.05 -0.68 10.62
CA SER A 10 10.19 -1.14 9.82
C SER A 10 11.12 0.02 9.43
N PRO A 11 12.46 -0.15 9.52
CA PRO A 11 13.42 0.88 9.11
C PRO A 11 13.27 1.32 7.64
N LEU A 12 12.95 0.38 6.75
CA LEU A 12 12.71 0.65 5.33
C LEU A 12 11.46 1.52 5.14
N ALA A 13 10.35 1.14 5.79
CA ALA A 13 9.11 1.89 5.76
C ALA A 13 9.29 3.29 6.41
N ARG A 14 10.16 3.44 7.41
CA ARG A 14 10.52 4.76 7.96
C ARG A 14 11.19 5.64 6.92
N ILE A 15 12.15 5.13 6.15
CA ILE A 15 12.81 5.90 5.09
C ILE A 15 11.79 6.32 4.03
N ALA A 16 10.94 5.39 3.60
CA ALA A 16 9.87 5.65 2.64
C ALA A 16 8.90 6.73 3.15
N ARG A 17 8.49 6.66 4.41
CA ARG A 17 7.65 7.67 5.06
C ARG A 17 8.25 9.08 4.98
N HIS A 18 9.54 9.22 5.28
CA HIS A 18 10.21 10.52 5.21
C HIS A 18 10.33 11.01 3.75
N LYS A 19 10.61 10.12 2.80
CA LYS A 19 10.66 10.45 1.37
C LYS A 19 9.30 10.86 0.81
N LEU A 20 8.25 10.16 1.23
CA LEU A 20 6.86 10.41 0.83
C LEU A 20 6.19 11.50 1.66
N LYS A 21 6.90 12.12 2.62
CA LYS A 21 6.37 13.16 3.53
C LYS A 21 4.98 12.81 4.09
N ALA A 22 4.74 11.53 4.34
CA ALA A 22 3.45 11.01 4.77
C ALA A 22 3.45 10.75 6.28
N HIS A 23 2.29 10.81 6.92
CA HIS A 23 2.16 10.47 8.34
C HIS A 23 2.33 8.97 8.61
N SER A 24 1.82 8.15 7.69
CA SER A 24 1.90 6.69 7.72
C SER A 24 2.14 6.14 6.30
N VAL A 25 2.93 5.08 6.22
CA VAL A 25 3.25 4.37 4.98
C VAL A 25 3.24 2.88 5.24
N ALA A 26 2.68 2.15 4.27
CA ALA A 26 2.83 0.71 4.14
C ALA A 26 3.68 0.42 2.90
N MET A 27 4.53 -0.59 2.99
CA MET A 27 5.40 -1.01 1.90
C MET A 27 5.40 -2.53 1.82
N VAL A 28 5.14 -3.05 0.64
CA VAL A 28 5.22 -4.48 0.38
C VAL A 28 6.63 -4.88 -0.03
N LEU A 29 7.18 -5.88 0.66
CA LEU A 29 8.44 -6.51 0.30
C LEU A 29 8.29 -8.04 0.32
N GLY A 30 8.06 -8.62 -0.86
CA GLY A 30 7.80 -10.05 -0.98
C GLY A 30 6.39 -10.40 -0.50
N ASN A 31 6.31 -11.20 0.55
CA ASN A 31 5.05 -11.57 1.20
C ASN A 31 4.88 -10.87 2.56
N SER A 32 5.55 -9.73 2.75
CA SER A 32 5.54 -8.99 4.01
C SER A 32 5.12 -7.54 3.76
N ILE A 33 4.24 -7.02 4.61
CA ILE A 33 3.79 -5.63 4.62
C ILE A 33 4.52 -4.92 5.76
N HIS A 34 5.33 -3.94 5.42
CA HIS A 34 6.13 -3.16 6.34
C HIS A 34 5.43 -1.82 6.61
N LEU A 35 4.91 -1.64 7.83
CA LEU A 35 4.22 -0.43 8.26
C LEU A 35 5.20 0.53 8.93
N SER A 36 5.00 1.83 8.73
CA SER A 36 5.66 2.89 9.48
C SER A 36 4.70 4.04 9.74
N GLY A 37 4.62 4.51 10.99
CA GLY A 37 3.69 5.58 11.38
C GLY A 37 2.24 5.13 11.54
N ALA A 38 1.96 3.83 11.39
CA ALA A 38 0.68 3.21 11.71
C ALA A 38 0.88 1.84 12.36
N THR A 39 -0.10 1.43 13.18
CA THR A 39 -0.16 0.08 13.75
C THR A 39 -0.91 -0.88 12.84
N ARG A 40 -0.76 -2.17 13.10
CA ARG A 40 -1.52 -3.23 12.45
C ARG A 40 -3.02 -3.05 12.65
N GLU A 41 -3.50 -2.63 13.83
CA GLU A 41 -4.94 -2.41 14.03
C GLU A 41 -5.45 -1.25 13.18
N GLN A 42 -4.69 -0.15 13.10
CA GLN A 42 -5.04 1.00 12.26
C GLN A 42 -5.11 0.60 10.78
N PHE A 43 -4.16 -0.21 10.34
CA PHE A 43 -4.16 -0.77 8.98
C PHE A 43 -5.39 -1.65 8.72
N LEU A 44 -5.71 -2.57 9.63
CA LEU A 44 -6.85 -3.50 9.47
C LEU A 44 -8.22 -2.82 9.60
N THR A 45 -8.29 -1.68 10.25
CA THR A 45 -9.53 -0.88 10.37
C THR A 45 -9.91 -0.20 9.06
N ASP A 46 -8.98 -0.04 8.11
CA ASP A 46 -9.25 0.55 6.80
C ASP A 46 -9.22 -0.52 5.69
N PRO A 47 -10.38 -1.02 5.25
CA PRO A 47 -10.46 -2.05 4.22
C PRO A 47 -9.90 -1.61 2.86
N TYR A 48 -9.95 -0.31 2.55
CA TYR A 48 -9.37 0.23 1.31
C TYR A 48 -7.85 0.14 1.38
N TRP A 49 -7.28 0.50 2.52
CA TRP A 49 -5.83 0.41 2.71
C TRP A 49 -5.35 -1.04 2.67
N VAL A 50 -6.07 -1.96 3.31
CA VAL A 50 -5.76 -3.40 3.23
C VAL A 50 -5.81 -3.89 1.79
N ALA A 51 -6.89 -3.60 1.07
CA ALA A 51 -7.05 -4.02 -0.32
C ALA A 51 -5.97 -3.45 -1.25
N HIS A 52 -5.52 -2.23 -0.99
CA HIS A 52 -4.44 -1.58 -1.72
C HIS A 52 -3.11 -2.33 -1.57
N GLU A 53 -2.70 -2.63 -0.33
CA GLU A 53 -1.46 -3.36 -0.06
C GLU A 53 -1.50 -4.81 -0.57
N MET A 54 -2.69 -5.43 -0.56
CA MET A 54 -2.90 -6.76 -1.13
C MET A 54 -2.69 -6.77 -2.64
N GLU A 55 -3.10 -5.73 -3.35
CA GLU A 55 -2.79 -5.59 -4.79
C GLU A 55 -1.29 -5.41 -5.02
N HIS A 56 -0.59 -4.65 -4.16
CA HIS A 56 0.86 -4.57 -4.22
C HIS A 56 1.55 -5.91 -4.00
N ILE A 57 1.05 -6.76 -3.09
CA ILE A 57 1.54 -8.14 -2.95
C ILE A 57 1.34 -8.92 -4.25
N ARG A 58 0.17 -8.81 -4.88
CA ARG A 58 -0.12 -9.47 -6.16
C ARG A 58 0.84 -9.00 -7.26
N GLN A 59 1.00 -7.69 -7.44
CA GLN A 59 1.92 -7.08 -8.41
C GLN A 59 3.38 -7.49 -8.16
N PHE A 60 3.76 -7.58 -6.88
CA PHE A 60 5.09 -7.97 -6.47
C PHE A 60 5.36 -9.46 -6.74
N GLN A 61 4.36 -10.32 -6.55
CA GLN A 61 4.42 -11.74 -6.92
C GLN A 61 4.47 -11.93 -8.45
N GLU A 62 3.71 -11.12 -9.20
CA GLU A 62 3.64 -11.17 -10.66
C GLU A 62 4.93 -10.69 -11.34
N HIS A 63 5.54 -9.61 -10.84
CA HIS A 63 6.75 -9.02 -11.43
C HIS A 63 8.06 -9.39 -10.72
N GLY A 64 7.98 -10.06 -9.57
CA GLY A 64 9.11 -10.37 -8.71
C GLY A 64 9.73 -9.13 -8.03
N ARG A 65 10.62 -9.36 -7.05
CA ARG A 65 11.24 -8.29 -6.24
C ARG A 65 11.87 -7.18 -7.08
N LEU A 66 12.80 -7.55 -7.95
CA LEU A 66 13.60 -6.60 -8.71
C LEU A 66 12.82 -5.98 -9.87
N GLY A 67 11.96 -6.76 -10.52
CA GLY A 67 11.14 -6.29 -11.64
C GLY A 67 10.13 -5.24 -11.20
N PHE A 68 9.45 -5.48 -10.07
CA PHE A 68 8.52 -4.51 -9.48
C PHE A 68 9.23 -3.21 -9.08
N LEU A 69 10.30 -3.30 -8.28
CA LEU A 69 11.05 -2.13 -7.81
C LEU A 69 11.60 -1.27 -8.96
N TRP A 70 12.16 -1.90 -9.99
CA TRP A 70 12.70 -1.17 -11.15
C TRP A 70 11.61 -0.46 -11.94
N ARG A 71 10.50 -1.14 -12.24
CA ARG A 71 9.36 -0.52 -12.95
C ARG A 71 8.74 0.60 -12.13
N TYR A 72 8.55 0.37 -10.83
CA TYR A 72 8.00 1.36 -9.90
C TYR A 72 8.87 2.61 -9.84
N LEU A 73 10.19 2.48 -9.66
CA LEU A 73 11.12 3.61 -9.67
C LEU A 73 11.16 4.33 -11.02
N ARG A 74 11.19 3.59 -12.13
CA ARG A 74 11.18 4.15 -13.49
C ARG A 74 9.92 4.97 -13.74
N ASP A 75 8.75 4.42 -13.40
CA ASP A 75 7.47 5.08 -13.60
C ASP A 75 7.28 6.24 -12.64
N TRP A 76 7.83 6.16 -11.42
CA TRP A 76 7.88 7.27 -10.49
C TRP A 76 8.65 8.46 -11.09
N VAL A 77 9.85 8.23 -11.62
CA VAL A 77 10.64 9.31 -12.24
C VAL A 77 9.93 9.91 -13.46
N ARG A 78 9.15 9.10 -14.19
CA ARG A 78 8.48 9.52 -15.43
C ARG A 78 7.15 10.23 -15.21
N HIS A 79 6.35 9.80 -14.22
CA HIS A 79 4.96 10.27 -14.03
C HIS A 79 4.71 10.93 -12.67
N GLY A 80 5.66 10.85 -11.73
CA GLY A 80 5.44 11.22 -10.33
C GLY A 80 4.74 10.12 -9.53
N TYR A 81 4.84 10.15 -8.20
CA TYR A 81 4.39 9.07 -7.31
C TYR A 81 2.89 8.76 -7.48
N TYR A 82 2.06 9.80 -7.58
CA TYR A 82 0.62 9.66 -7.65
C TYR A 82 0.10 9.07 -8.97
N ASN A 83 0.86 9.15 -10.06
CA ASN A 83 0.43 8.68 -11.38
C ASN A 83 1.14 7.39 -11.82
N ILE A 84 1.85 6.71 -10.90
CA ILE A 84 2.46 5.42 -11.20
C ILE A 84 1.34 4.42 -11.55
N PRO A 85 1.44 3.66 -12.65
CA PRO A 85 0.42 2.67 -13.04
C PRO A 85 0.09 1.67 -11.92
N PHE A 86 1.09 1.26 -11.14
CA PHE A 86 0.91 0.36 -9.99
C PHE A 86 0.03 0.95 -8.88
N GLU A 87 0.23 2.23 -8.54
CA GLU A 87 -0.54 2.96 -7.54
C GLU A 87 -1.98 3.21 -7.99
N VAL A 88 -2.17 3.48 -9.29
CA VAL A 88 -3.50 3.62 -9.90
C VAL A 88 -4.24 2.28 -9.85
N GLN A 89 -3.61 1.19 -10.30
CA GLN A 89 -4.19 -0.15 -10.22
C GLN A 89 -4.51 -0.54 -8.78
N ALA A 90 -3.63 -0.27 -7.83
CA ALA A 90 -3.85 -0.57 -6.42
C ALA A 90 -5.02 0.22 -5.83
N ARG A 91 -5.23 1.47 -6.24
CA ARG A 91 -6.42 2.26 -5.86
C ARG A 91 -7.71 1.70 -6.47
N GLU A 92 -7.71 1.37 -7.74
CA GLU A 92 -8.89 0.78 -8.38
C GLU A 92 -9.22 -0.60 -7.81
N ALA A 93 -8.20 -1.42 -7.55
CA ALA A 93 -8.36 -2.71 -6.89
C ALA A 93 -8.85 -2.53 -5.45
N ALA A 94 -8.38 -1.51 -4.74
CA ALA A 94 -8.86 -1.19 -3.41
C ALA A 94 -10.35 -0.86 -3.41
N GLU A 95 -10.82 0.01 -4.31
CA GLU A 95 -12.25 0.33 -4.41
C GLU A 95 -13.12 -0.90 -4.72
N ARG A 96 -12.62 -1.82 -5.56
CA ARG A 96 -13.33 -3.07 -5.90
C ARG A 96 -13.31 -4.10 -4.78
N ASN A 97 -12.18 -4.25 -4.08
CA ASN A 97 -11.94 -5.34 -3.13
C ASN A 97 -12.12 -4.92 -1.66
N ALA A 98 -12.22 -3.63 -1.33
CA ALA A 98 -12.47 -3.16 0.04
C ALA A 98 -13.65 -3.88 0.74
N PRO A 99 -14.79 -4.19 0.07
CA PRO A 99 -15.86 -4.98 0.69
C PRO A 99 -15.41 -6.35 1.23
N LEU A 100 -14.41 -6.98 0.60
CA LEU A 100 -13.87 -8.28 1.04
C LEU A 100 -13.11 -8.19 2.36
N TYR A 101 -12.53 -7.01 2.64
CA TYR A 101 -11.75 -6.73 3.85
C TYR A 101 -12.54 -5.94 4.90
N ALA A 102 -13.79 -5.59 4.60
CA ALA A 102 -14.66 -4.87 5.54
C ALA A 102 -15.17 -5.76 6.69
N HIS A 103 -14.96 -7.09 6.62
CA HIS A 103 -15.38 -8.04 7.65
C HIS A 103 -16.86 -7.92 8.05
N GLY A 104 -17.73 -7.50 7.12
CA GLY A 104 -19.16 -7.28 7.36
C GLY A 104 -19.52 -5.92 7.98
N LEU A 105 -18.54 -5.04 8.20
CA LEU A 105 -18.75 -3.65 8.61
C LEU A 105 -19.06 -2.77 7.39
N PRO A 106 -19.76 -1.63 7.57
CA PRO A 106 -19.92 -0.64 6.51
C PRO A 106 -18.55 -0.09 6.07
N LEU A 107 -18.42 0.19 4.78
CA LEU A 107 -17.18 0.77 4.25
C LEU A 107 -16.95 2.19 4.80
N PRO A 108 -15.72 2.52 5.22
CA PRO A 108 -15.43 3.85 5.74
C PRO A 108 -15.60 4.92 4.67
N GLY A 109 -16.13 6.07 5.10
CA GLY A 109 -16.24 7.28 4.29
C GLY A 109 -14.85 7.80 3.86
N PRO A 110 -14.76 8.62 2.81
CA PRO A 110 -13.48 9.12 2.28
C PRO A 110 -12.65 9.92 3.31
N ASP A 111 -13.27 10.46 4.34
CA ASP A 111 -12.67 11.17 5.47
C ASP A 111 -12.01 10.24 6.51
N GLN A 112 -12.43 8.97 6.55
CA GLN A 112 -11.92 7.95 7.46
C GLN A 112 -10.83 7.08 6.83
N ARG A 113 -10.60 7.23 5.52
CA ARG A 113 -9.60 6.47 4.76
C ARG A 113 -8.20 7.03 4.98
N HIS A 114 -7.21 6.14 4.93
CA HIS A 114 -5.81 6.52 4.93
C HIS A 114 -5.49 7.33 3.65
N PRO A 115 -4.99 8.58 3.77
CA PRO A 115 -4.76 9.42 2.61
C PRO A 115 -3.58 8.90 1.80
N THR A 116 -3.78 8.73 0.49
CA THR A 116 -2.69 8.44 -0.45
C THR A 116 -1.69 9.61 -0.44
N PRO A 117 -0.39 9.35 -0.23
CA PRO A 117 0.63 10.39 -0.29
C PRO A 117 0.61 11.11 -1.65
N LYS A 118 0.45 12.44 -1.64
CA LYS A 118 0.46 13.28 -2.85
C LYS A 118 1.82 13.93 -3.06
N VAL A 119 2.89 13.12 -3.10
CA VAL A 119 4.23 13.65 -3.36
C VAL A 119 4.41 13.91 -4.85
N ARG A 120 4.80 15.14 -5.18
CA ARG A 120 5.22 15.54 -6.53
C ARG A 120 6.63 15.03 -6.82
#